data_AF-A0A1V6QP09-F1
#
_entry.id   AF-A0A1V6QP09-F1
#
_cell.length_a   1.000
_cell.length_b   1.000
_cell.length_c   1.000
_cell.angle_alpha   90.00
_cell.angle_beta   90.00
_cell.angle_gamma   90.00
#
_symmetry.space_group_name_H-M   'P 1'
#
loop_
_entity.id
_entity.type
_entity.pdbx_description
1 polymer ?
#
loop_
_entity_poly.entity_id
_entity_poly.type
_entity_poly.pdbx_seq_one_letter_code
_entity_poly.pdbx_strand_id
1 'polypeptide(L)'
;MRLMICLSLLLAFLGNRAVGQYAASSPSQCLTSHISKDQSWKACCDGSRTGTIDLGDTTFDFTCNSFLSPQEEFAGLGFYNAYECANACAETEKCEAAFWDSKNNKCFYAPLHSQKITMDKYFTLQNKRPRANRPPNAATDCQSQVKQATADCQATEREQCDKRIADQEQLLRGELDHKSTEMCNKEKERLRKQFKEDQASQEERNRRAIQQLEDQISQLKNQNKDQEPGKKPGPGGTPGDDVEPTPTGSSGSQGSRVPLEKQWKCPEQDGKEYTVLGVTYRVFCDSQPSGQAMAGGRFNTKHPEFLMAMCSVDSNCQGIRAKSSTAELVRDYEYPPKQKSKYTGWWSIVPVTQKSEKSAIVPDIFSQSTATARASNDASCPSIDGKGLVVGENEFHINCRGTYWSRGAYPAPIAASFRQCLVMCTILEWCQGVRYVNSCLLISQHDTLEGSTPKNQLSPWYLAMLTVPRISNDQKSTVL
;
A
#
# COMPACT_ATOMS: atom_id res chain seq x y z
N MET A 1 34.57 -38.56 6.80
CA MET A 1 34.98 -38.95 8.17
C MET A 1 34.50 -37.89 9.13
N ARG A 2 33.80 -38.31 10.20
CA ARG A 2 33.10 -37.52 11.25
C ARG A 2 31.77 -36.90 10.78
N LEU A 3 30.63 -37.12 11.42
CA LEU A 3 30.26 -38.07 12.47
C LEU A 3 28.72 -38.15 12.42
N MET A 4 28.19 -39.33 12.09
CA MET A 4 26.78 -39.70 12.21
C MET A 4 26.49 -39.97 13.68
N ILE A 5 25.77 -39.10 14.39
CA ILE A 5 25.10 -39.43 15.66
C ILE A 5 23.85 -38.56 15.77
N CYS A 6 22.69 -39.05 15.31
CA CYS A 6 21.36 -38.62 15.76
C CYS A 6 20.22 -39.48 15.18
N LEU A 7 20.43 -40.79 14.99
CA LEU A 7 19.43 -41.69 14.39
C LEU A 7 19.15 -42.95 15.24
N SER A 8 19.08 -42.81 16.56
CA SER A 8 18.88 -43.94 17.49
C SER A 8 17.81 -43.71 18.56
N LEU A 9 16.87 -42.78 18.35
CA LEU A 9 15.83 -42.44 19.35
C LEU A 9 14.40 -42.47 18.79
N LEU A 10 14.17 -43.20 17.69
CA LEU A 10 12.88 -43.24 16.99
C LEU A 10 12.29 -44.66 16.82
N LEU A 11 12.73 -45.64 17.61
CA LEU A 11 12.30 -47.05 17.50
C LEU A 11 12.00 -47.70 18.86
N ALA A 12 11.16 -47.05 19.68
CA ALA A 12 10.63 -47.64 20.92
C ALA A 12 9.18 -47.24 21.22
N PHE A 13 8.32 -47.08 20.20
CA PHE A 13 6.89 -46.78 20.39
C PHE A 13 5.97 -47.62 19.51
N LEU A 14 6.27 -48.92 19.36
CA LEU A 14 5.33 -49.89 18.79
C LEU A 14 5.29 -51.14 19.67
N GLY A 15 4.26 -51.21 20.52
CA GLY A 15 3.94 -52.42 21.26
C GLY A 15 3.40 -52.14 22.65
N ASN A 16 2.10 -51.80 22.73
CA ASN A 16 1.22 -52.20 23.83
C ASN A 16 -0.23 -51.81 23.49
N ARG A 17 -0.93 -52.68 22.74
CA ARG A 17 -2.38 -52.77 22.81
C ARG A 17 -2.73 -53.55 24.08
N ALA A 18 -2.80 -52.85 25.20
CA ALA A 18 -3.46 -53.35 26.39
C ALA A 18 -4.96 -53.07 26.24
N VAL A 19 -5.77 -54.13 26.31
CA VAL A 19 -7.19 -54.05 26.61
C VAL A 19 -7.28 -53.55 28.05
N GLY A 20 -7.39 -52.22 28.19
CA GLY A 20 -7.60 -51.58 29.48
C GLY A 20 -9.05 -51.77 29.89
N GLN A 21 -9.28 -52.56 30.93
CA GLN A 21 -10.44 -52.40 31.79
C GLN A 21 -10.47 -50.92 32.22
N TYR A 22 -11.51 -50.19 31.83
CA TYR A 22 -11.71 -48.80 32.23
C TYR A 22 -11.95 -48.77 33.74
N ALA A 23 -10.87 -48.61 34.51
CA ALA A 23 -10.97 -48.14 35.88
C ALA A 23 -11.71 -46.80 35.83
N ALA A 24 -12.73 -46.64 36.67
CA ALA A 24 -13.48 -45.39 36.79
C ALA A 24 -12.50 -44.22 36.92
N SER A 25 -12.48 -43.32 35.93
CA SER A 25 -11.63 -42.13 35.96
C SER A 25 -11.94 -41.37 37.24
N SER A 26 -10.90 -41.07 38.03
CA SER A 26 -11.01 -40.24 39.22
C SER A 26 -11.79 -38.97 38.86
N PRO A 27 -12.78 -38.53 39.68
CA PRO A 27 -13.54 -37.30 39.48
C PRO A 27 -12.66 -36.08 39.16
N SER A 28 -11.40 -36.07 39.62
CA SER A 28 -10.41 -35.02 39.36
C SER A 28 -10.05 -34.78 37.88
N GLN A 29 -10.43 -35.67 36.94
CA GLN A 29 -10.15 -35.48 35.50
C GLN A 29 -11.27 -34.74 34.74
N CYS A 30 -12.45 -34.58 35.36
CA CYS A 30 -13.63 -33.98 34.74
C CYS A 30 -13.42 -32.53 34.28
N LEU A 31 -12.71 -31.71 35.06
CA LEU A 31 -12.41 -30.31 34.77
C LEU A 31 -10.93 -30.13 34.41
N THR A 32 -10.51 -30.70 33.29
CA THR A 32 -9.17 -30.43 32.72
C THR A 32 -9.30 -29.57 31.46
N SER A 33 -8.40 -28.60 31.30
CA SER A 33 -8.48 -27.59 30.23
C SER A 33 -8.26 -28.14 28.82
N HIS A 34 -7.59 -29.29 28.67
CA HIS A 34 -7.10 -29.78 27.39
C HIS A 34 -7.88 -30.97 26.81
N ILE A 35 -9.02 -31.35 27.40
CA ILE A 35 -9.83 -32.47 26.90
C ILE A 35 -10.97 -32.00 26.00
N SER A 36 -11.32 -32.83 25.02
CA SER A 36 -12.43 -32.55 24.11
C SER A 36 -13.78 -32.60 24.82
N LYS A 37 -14.84 -32.05 24.20
CA LYS A 37 -16.19 -32.06 24.79
C LYS A 37 -16.67 -33.45 25.21
N ASP A 38 -16.45 -34.46 24.36
CA ASP A 38 -16.94 -35.83 24.61
C ASP A 38 -16.11 -36.50 25.71
N GLN A 39 -14.81 -36.20 25.76
CA GLN A 39 -13.92 -36.63 26.83
C GLN A 39 -14.27 -35.95 28.15
N SER A 40 -14.61 -34.65 28.13
CA SER A 40 -15.06 -33.91 29.31
C SER A 40 -16.37 -34.46 29.85
N TRP A 41 -17.36 -34.68 28.99
CA TRP A 41 -18.61 -35.33 29.39
C TRP A 41 -18.37 -36.71 30.00
N LYS A 42 -17.56 -37.55 29.33
CA LYS A 42 -17.25 -38.90 29.81
C LYS A 42 -16.51 -38.86 31.16
N ALA A 43 -15.50 -38.02 31.29
CA ALA A 43 -14.73 -37.87 32.53
C ALA A 43 -15.61 -37.41 33.71
N CYS A 44 -16.62 -36.58 33.46
CA CYS A 44 -17.54 -36.08 34.48
C CYS A 44 -18.69 -37.04 34.82
N CYS A 45 -19.22 -37.75 33.82
CA CYS A 45 -20.54 -38.39 33.92
C CYS A 45 -20.55 -39.90 33.65
N ASP A 46 -19.40 -40.51 33.35
CA ASP A 46 -19.28 -41.97 33.18
C ASP A 46 -19.16 -42.65 34.56
N GLY A 47 -20.25 -43.27 35.02
CA GLY A 47 -20.31 -44.05 36.27
C GLY A 47 -20.81 -43.30 37.51
N SER A 48 -20.80 -41.95 37.53
CA SER A 48 -21.34 -41.15 38.65
C SER A 48 -22.35 -40.11 38.16
N ARG A 49 -23.53 -40.04 38.81
CA ARG A 49 -24.55 -39.02 38.49
C ARG A 49 -24.33 -37.70 39.23
N THR A 50 -23.63 -37.73 40.36
CA THR A 50 -23.38 -36.57 41.22
C THR A 50 -22.01 -36.70 41.87
N GLY A 51 -21.39 -35.58 42.23
CA GLY A 51 -20.14 -35.58 42.99
C GLY A 51 -19.71 -34.16 43.37
N THR A 52 -18.51 -34.06 43.93
CA THR A 52 -17.88 -32.78 44.26
C THR A 52 -16.55 -32.71 43.53
N ILE A 53 -16.21 -31.52 43.03
CA ILE A 53 -14.97 -31.27 42.30
C ILE A 53 -14.38 -29.92 42.70
N ASP A 54 -13.06 -29.88 42.86
CA ASP A 54 -12.33 -28.66 43.15
C ASP A 54 -11.71 -28.10 41.87
N LEU A 55 -11.87 -26.79 41.66
CA LEU A 55 -11.25 -26.02 40.59
C LEU A 55 -10.58 -24.79 41.20
N GLY A 56 -9.26 -24.87 41.38
CA GLY A 56 -8.50 -23.85 42.09
C GLY A 56 -8.89 -23.78 43.57
N ASP A 57 -9.41 -22.63 44.00
CA ASP A 57 -9.91 -22.38 45.36
C ASP A 57 -11.44 -22.57 45.50
N THR A 58 -12.09 -22.98 44.42
CA THR A 58 -13.55 -23.07 44.34
C THR A 58 -13.98 -24.53 44.24
N THR A 59 -14.75 -24.98 45.22
CA THR A 59 -15.38 -26.30 45.22
C THR A 59 -16.75 -26.21 44.56
N PHE A 60 -17.08 -27.17 43.69
CA PHE A 60 -18.38 -27.31 43.06
C PHE A 60 -19.02 -28.64 43.42
N ASP A 61 -20.32 -28.63 43.71
CA ASP A 61 -21.14 -29.83 43.59
C ASP A 61 -21.63 -29.96 42.17
N PHE A 62 -21.40 -31.11 41.54
CA PHE A 62 -21.86 -31.35 40.18
C PHE A 62 -22.98 -32.39 40.12
N THR A 63 -23.81 -32.29 39.09
CA THR A 63 -24.80 -33.31 38.74
C THR A 63 -24.91 -33.45 37.23
N CYS A 64 -24.72 -34.69 36.78
CA CYS A 64 -24.89 -35.10 35.41
C CYS A 64 -26.36 -35.34 35.06
N ASN A 65 -26.67 -35.18 33.78
CA ASN A 65 -28.02 -35.24 33.22
C ASN A 65 -29.01 -34.32 33.95
N SER A 66 -28.56 -33.11 34.28
CA SER A 66 -29.42 -32.10 34.87
C SER A 66 -29.01 -30.70 34.44
N PHE A 67 -30.00 -29.83 34.32
CA PHE A 67 -29.80 -28.38 34.20
C PHE A 67 -30.67 -27.66 35.23
N LEU A 68 -30.41 -26.37 35.40
CA LEU A 68 -31.20 -25.48 36.24
C LEU A 68 -32.09 -24.65 35.33
N SER A 69 -33.38 -24.55 35.63
CA SER A 69 -34.30 -23.73 34.83
C SER A 69 -33.73 -22.32 34.69
N PRO A 70 -33.35 -21.88 33.48
CA PRO A 70 -32.73 -20.58 33.30
C PRO A 70 -33.78 -19.51 33.59
N GLN A 71 -33.39 -18.42 34.24
CA GLN A 71 -34.16 -17.18 34.10
C GLN A 71 -34.07 -16.75 32.63
N GLU A 72 -35.18 -16.26 32.07
CA GLU A 72 -35.38 -16.00 30.63
C GLU A 72 -34.32 -15.08 29.98
N GLU A 73 -33.40 -14.50 30.75
CA GLU A 73 -32.46 -13.45 30.34
C GLU A 73 -31.05 -13.93 29.97
N PHE A 74 -30.67 -15.19 30.18
CA PHE A 74 -29.28 -15.63 29.90
C PHE A 74 -29.15 -16.33 28.54
N ALA A 75 -28.72 -15.58 27.53
CA ALA A 75 -28.17 -16.16 26.30
C ALA A 75 -26.93 -16.99 26.65
N GLY A 76 -26.98 -18.31 26.40
CA GLY A 76 -25.88 -19.22 26.75
C GLY A 76 -24.56 -18.84 26.06
N LEU A 77 -23.48 -18.83 26.85
CA LEU A 77 -22.12 -18.52 26.39
C LEU A 77 -21.50 -19.76 25.72
N GLY A 78 -20.78 -19.57 24.62
CA GLY A 78 -20.13 -20.67 23.90
C GLY A 78 -18.85 -21.14 24.61
N PHE A 79 -18.85 -22.37 25.12
CA PHE A 79 -17.69 -22.99 25.77
C PHE A 79 -17.48 -24.42 25.30
N TYR A 80 -16.22 -24.77 25.04
CA TYR A 80 -15.82 -25.99 24.36
C TYR A 80 -15.91 -27.25 25.25
N ASN A 81 -15.80 -27.09 26.58
CA ASN A 81 -15.86 -28.20 27.54
C ASN A 81 -16.41 -27.73 28.92
N ALA A 82 -16.63 -28.68 29.83
CA ALA A 82 -17.15 -28.38 31.18
C ALA A 82 -16.17 -27.57 32.02
N TYR A 83 -14.85 -27.72 31.79
CA TYR A 83 -13.81 -26.94 32.47
C TYR A 83 -13.98 -25.45 32.24
N GLU A 84 -14.14 -25.02 30.98
CA GLU A 84 -14.30 -23.61 30.65
C GLU A 84 -15.55 -23.00 31.29
N CYS A 85 -16.67 -23.74 31.30
CA CYS A 85 -17.90 -23.32 31.97
C CYS A 85 -17.72 -23.19 33.50
N ALA A 86 -17.04 -24.15 34.13
CA ALA A 86 -16.72 -24.11 35.55
C ALA A 86 -15.76 -22.98 35.91
N ASN A 87 -14.73 -22.76 35.09
CA ASN A 87 -13.73 -21.71 35.29
C ASN A 87 -14.36 -20.33 35.18
N ALA A 88 -15.20 -20.11 34.16
CA ALA A 88 -15.92 -18.86 33.98
C ALA A 88 -16.89 -18.58 35.15
N CYS A 89 -17.54 -19.62 35.68
CA CYS A 89 -18.34 -19.51 36.89
C CYS A 89 -17.49 -19.18 38.13
N ALA A 90 -16.33 -19.81 38.30
CA ALA A 90 -15.42 -19.51 39.40
C ALA A 90 -14.91 -18.05 39.32
N GLU A 91 -14.53 -17.55 38.16
CA GLU A 91 -14.06 -16.16 38.00
C GLU A 91 -15.17 -15.12 38.23
N THR A 92 -16.43 -15.51 38.07
CA THR A 92 -17.58 -14.60 38.25
C THR A 92 -18.04 -14.58 39.71
N GLU A 93 -17.83 -13.46 40.39
CA GLU A 93 -18.15 -13.29 41.82
C GLU A 93 -19.60 -13.66 42.17
N LYS A 94 -20.55 -13.40 41.25
CA LYS A 94 -21.99 -13.65 41.44
C LYS A 94 -22.45 -15.02 40.92
N CYS A 95 -21.57 -15.89 40.43
CA CYS A 95 -21.98 -17.19 39.92
C CYS A 95 -22.22 -18.17 41.08
N GLU A 96 -23.49 -18.38 41.40
CA GLU A 96 -23.91 -19.36 42.40
C GLU A 96 -24.01 -20.78 41.82
N ALA A 97 -24.45 -20.88 40.56
CA ALA A 97 -24.50 -22.13 39.82
C ALA A 97 -24.36 -21.89 38.31
N ALA A 98 -23.90 -22.93 37.61
CA ALA A 98 -23.83 -22.97 36.16
C ALA A 98 -24.28 -24.33 35.65
N PHE A 99 -24.69 -24.42 34.39
CA PHE A 99 -24.83 -25.70 33.71
C PHE A 99 -24.33 -25.63 32.28
N TRP A 100 -23.71 -26.73 31.84
CA TRP A 100 -23.15 -26.89 30.51
C TRP A 100 -23.97 -27.89 29.70
N ASP A 101 -24.43 -27.43 28.53
CA ASP A 101 -25.04 -28.24 27.49
C ASP A 101 -23.93 -28.83 26.61
N SER A 102 -23.63 -30.11 26.80
CA SER A 102 -22.55 -30.78 26.08
C SER A 102 -22.88 -31.02 24.60
N LYS A 103 -24.16 -30.93 24.20
CA LYS A 103 -24.60 -31.12 22.81
C LYS A 103 -24.34 -29.86 22.00
N ASN A 104 -24.66 -28.70 22.58
CA ASN A 104 -24.58 -27.40 21.90
C ASN A 104 -23.37 -26.55 22.29
N ASN A 105 -22.51 -27.03 23.21
CA ASN A 105 -21.34 -26.31 23.71
C ASN A 105 -21.71 -24.95 24.32
N LYS A 106 -22.77 -24.92 25.13
CA LYS A 106 -23.26 -23.69 25.77
C LYS A 106 -23.23 -23.82 27.29
N CYS A 107 -22.77 -22.78 27.98
CA CYS A 107 -22.85 -22.64 29.43
C CYS A 107 -23.89 -21.58 29.79
N PHE A 108 -24.62 -21.83 30.86
CA PHE A 108 -25.66 -20.95 31.36
C PHE A 108 -25.46 -20.77 32.86
N TYR A 109 -25.64 -19.55 33.35
CA TYR A 109 -25.61 -19.25 34.78
C TYR A 109 -27.02 -19.30 35.36
N ALA A 110 -27.13 -19.75 36.61
CA ALA A 110 -28.38 -19.83 37.32
C ALA A 110 -28.19 -19.47 38.80
N PRO A 111 -29.22 -18.87 39.44
CA PRO A 111 -29.23 -18.72 40.88
C PRO A 111 -29.32 -20.10 41.56
N LEU A 112 -28.82 -20.21 42.80
CA LEU A 112 -28.78 -21.47 43.55
C LEU A 112 -30.18 -22.10 43.75
N HIS A 113 -31.21 -21.25 43.80
CA HIS A 113 -32.60 -21.65 44.03
C HIS A 113 -33.38 -22.02 42.76
N SER A 114 -32.73 -22.07 41.59
CA SER A 114 -33.39 -22.52 40.37
C SER A 114 -33.85 -23.97 40.49
N GLN A 115 -35.02 -24.27 39.91
CA GLN A 115 -35.54 -25.64 39.84
C GLN A 115 -34.59 -26.50 38.99
N LYS A 116 -34.13 -27.61 39.57
CA LYS A 116 -33.33 -28.61 38.87
C LYS A 116 -34.21 -29.53 38.04
N ILE A 117 -33.89 -29.65 36.76
CA ILE A 117 -34.61 -30.48 35.79
C ILE A 117 -33.65 -31.57 35.27
N THR A 118 -34.11 -32.82 35.29
CA THR A 118 -33.35 -33.96 34.77
C THR A 118 -33.46 -34.01 33.26
N MET A 119 -32.34 -33.92 32.55
CA MET A 119 -32.28 -34.00 31.10
C MET A 119 -30.89 -34.48 30.64
N ASP A 120 -30.87 -35.40 29.68
CA ASP A 120 -29.62 -35.97 29.17
C ASP A 120 -28.71 -34.91 28.56
N LYS A 121 -27.39 -35.11 28.68
CA LYS A 121 -26.35 -34.25 28.09
C LYS A 121 -26.22 -32.85 28.71
N TYR A 122 -26.74 -32.67 29.93
CA TYR A 122 -26.49 -31.48 30.75
C TYR A 122 -25.65 -31.78 31.98
N PHE A 123 -24.73 -30.89 32.29
CA PHE A 123 -23.83 -30.97 33.45
C PHE A 123 -24.00 -29.72 34.30
N THR A 124 -24.63 -29.86 35.47
CA THR A 124 -24.84 -28.75 36.43
C THR A 124 -23.71 -28.69 37.45
N LEU A 125 -23.30 -27.47 37.80
CA LEU A 125 -22.31 -27.11 38.82
C LEU A 125 -22.95 -26.13 39.81
N GLN A 126 -22.83 -26.39 41.10
CA GLN A 126 -23.25 -25.50 42.17
C GLN A 126 -22.03 -25.08 42.98
N ASN A 127 -21.77 -23.79 43.04
CA ASN A 127 -20.60 -23.22 43.70
C ASN A 127 -20.76 -23.33 45.23
N LYS A 128 -19.85 -24.03 45.89
CA LYS A 128 -19.84 -24.23 47.34
C LYS A 128 -19.07 -23.16 48.12
N ARG A 129 -18.66 -22.07 47.48
CA ARG A 129 -17.98 -20.95 48.16
C ARG A 129 -18.65 -20.68 49.51
N PRO A 130 -17.96 -20.88 50.65
CA PRO A 130 -18.51 -20.45 51.92
C PRO A 130 -18.73 -18.95 51.79
N ARG A 131 -19.96 -18.46 52.06
CA ARG A 131 -20.24 -17.03 52.18
C ARG A 131 -19.32 -16.48 53.27
N ALA A 132 -18.15 -15.99 52.86
CA ALA A 132 -17.07 -15.71 53.79
C ALA A 132 -17.23 -14.28 54.32
N ASN A 133 -17.57 -14.18 55.60
CA ASN A 133 -17.06 -13.11 56.45
C ASN A 133 -15.52 -13.24 56.51
N ARG A 134 -14.82 -12.77 55.48
CA ARG A 134 -13.35 -12.77 55.43
C ARG A 134 -12.84 -11.41 55.91
N PRO A 135 -11.87 -11.35 56.86
CA PRO A 135 -11.27 -10.09 57.28
C PRO A 135 -10.50 -9.45 56.10
N PRO A 136 -10.67 -8.15 55.83
CA PRO A 136 -10.38 -7.56 54.52
C PRO A 136 -8.90 -7.29 54.17
N ASN A 137 -7.91 -7.60 55.02
CA ASN A 137 -6.63 -6.87 54.95
C ASN A 137 -5.35 -7.67 54.66
N ALA A 138 -5.40 -8.95 54.28
CA ALA A 138 -4.16 -9.74 53.99
C ALA A 138 -3.94 -10.08 52.50
N ALA A 139 -4.98 -10.06 51.66
CA ALA A 139 -4.88 -10.43 50.24
C ALA A 139 -4.42 -9.26 49.34
N THR A 140 -4.66 -8.03 49.78
CA THR A 140 -4.42 -6.80 49.01
C THR A 140 -2.93 -6.54 48.79
N ASP A 141 -2.09 -6.85 49.79
CA ASP A 141 -0.64 -6.61 49.73
C ASP A 141 0.08 -7.55 48.75
N CYS A 142 -0.29 -8.84 48.73
CA CYS A 142 0.28 -9.81 47.80
C CYS A 142 -0.12 -9.49 46.35
N GLN A 143 -1.38 -9.12 46.11
CA GLN A 143 -1.84 -8.75 44.78
C GLN A 143 -1.15 -7.49 44.26
N SER A 144 -0.87 -6.52 45.13
CA SER A 144 -0.13 -5.31 44.76
C SER A 144 1.32 -5.62 44.40
N GLN A 145 1.98 -6.51 45.15
CA GLN A 145 3.37 -6.90 44.87
C GLN A 145 3.48 -7.66 43.54
N VAL A 146 2.54 -8.57 43.24
CA VAL A 146 2.51 -9.30 41.96
C VAL A 146 2.25 -8.36 40.78
N LYS A 147 1.34 -7.39 40.93
CA LYS A 147 1.09 -6.38 39.89
C LYS A 147 2.32 -5.51 39.64
N GLN A 148 3.01 -5.07 40.69
CA GLN A 148 4.23 -4.29 40.58
C GLN A 148 5.34 -5.08 39.87
N ALA A 149 5.61 -6.32 40.31
CA ALA A 149 6.63 -7.17 39.69
C ALA A 149 6.32 -7.50 38.22
N THR A 150 5.03 -7.67 37.88
CA THR A 150 4.59 -7.87 36.48
C THR A 150 4.85 -6.62 35.64
N ALA A 151 4.54 -5.44 36.17
CA ALA A 151 4.77 -4.17 35.46
C ALA A 151 6.27 -3.92 35.25
N ASP A 152 7.11 -4.17 36.27
CA ASP A 152 8.56 -3.97 36.19
C ASP A 152 9.20 -4.95 35.19
N CYS A 153 8.73 -6.20 35.16
CA CYS A 153 9.15 -7.20 34.16
C CYS A 153 8.79 -6.75 32.74
N GLN A 154 7.54 -6.34 32.52
CA GLN A 154 7.07 -5.86 31.21
C GLN A 154 7.82 -4.61 30.74
N ALA A 155 8.14 -3.68 31.66
CA ALA A 155 8.92 -2.49 31.33
C ALA A 155 10.35 -2.85 30.89
N THR A 156 11.00 -3.76 31.62
CA THR A 156 12.37 -4.22 31.30
C THR A 156 12.41 -4.98 29.97
N GLU A 157 11.43 -5.85 29.71
CA GLU A 157 11.34 -6.58 28.43
C GLU A 157 11.08 -5.63 27.25
N ARG A 158 10.24 -4.61 27.43
CA ARG A 158 10.00 -3.57 26.41
C ARG A 158 11.27 -2.81 26.10
N GLU A 159 12.00 -2.33 27.12
CA GLU A 159 13.26 -1.60 26.92
C GLU A 159 14.29 -2.45 26.17
N GLN A 160 14.44 -3.73 26.53
CA GLN A 160 15.32 -4.65 25.80
C GLN A 160 14.84 -4.91 24.37
N CYS A 161 13.53 -4.99 24.14
CA CYS A 161 12.96 -5.17 22.81
C CYS A 161 13.24 -3.95 21.93
N ASP A 162 12.97 -2.75 22.44
CA ASP A 162 13.18 -1.48 21.74
C ASP A 162 14.66 -1.29 21.40
N LYS A 163 15.57 -1.63 22.33
CA LYS A 163 17.02 -1.58 22.07
C LYS A 163 17.42 -2.53 20.94
N ARG A 164 16.94 -3.78 20.93
CA ARG A 164 17.24 -4.72 19.83
C ARG A 164 16.69 -4.26 18.49
N ILE A 165 15.50 -3.65 18.49
CA ILE A 165 14.91 -3.09 17.27
C ILE A 165 15.79 -1.95 16.75
N ALA A 166 16.19 -1.00 17.62
CA ALA A 166 17.06 0.10 17.25
C ALA A 166 18.43 -0.38 16.71
N ASP A 167 19.05 -1.36 17.38
CA ASP A 167 20.31 -1.96 16.94
C ASP A 167 20.17 -2.64 15.57
N GLN A 168 19.07 -3.36 15.34
CA GLN A 168 18.78 -4.02 14.07
C GLN A 168 18.50 -3.02 12.95
N GLU A 169 17.76 -1.94 13.22
CA GLU A 169 17.52 -0.86 12.27
C GLU A 169 18.83 -0.16 11.88
N GLN A 170 19.71 0.11 12.86
CA GLN A 170 21.01 0.72 12.60
C GLN A 170 21.89 -0.19 11.71
N LEU A 171 21.88 -1.50 11.96
CA LEU A 171 22.62 -2.46 11.15
C LEU A 171 22.09 -2.54 9.72
N LEU A 172 20.77 -2.61 9.54
CA LEU A 172 20.14 -2.63 8.22
C LEU A 172 20.37 -1.33 7.44
N ARG A 173 20.33 -0.17 8.11
CA ARG A 173 20.68 1.11 7.48
C ARG A 173 22.13 1.12 7.02
N GLY A 174 23.07 0.66 7.85
CA GLY A 174 24.48 0.56 7.49
C GLY A 174 24.74 -0.33 6.27
N GLU A 175 24.09 -1.51 6.20
CA GLU A 175 24.18 -2.40 5.04
C GLU A 175 23.59 -1.78 3.76
N LEU A 176 22.44 -1.10 3.88
CA LEU A 176 21.80 -0.42 2.76
C LEU A 176 22.67 0.72 2.22
N ASP A 177 23.23 1.55 3.10
CA ASP A 177 24.10 2.67 2.74
C ASP A 177 25.39 2.18 2.08
N HIS A 178 26.01 1.12 2.61
CA HIS A 178 27.17 0.47 2.00
C HIS A 178 26.84 -0.02 0.58
N LYS A 179 25.75 -0.79 0.43
CA LYS A 179 25.34 -1.36 -0.86
C LYS A 179 24.97 -0.28 -1.88
N SER A 180 24.29 0.78 -1.43
CA SER A 180 23.96 1.94 -2.26
C SER A 180 25.22 2.65 -2.76
N THR A 181 26.19 2.88 -1.87
CA THR A 181 27.48 3.50 -2.20
C THR A 181 28.28 2.63 -3.18
N GLU A 182 28.31 1.32 -2.97
CA GLU A 182 28.97 0.38 -3.88
C GLU A 182 28.34 0.39 -5.28
N MET A 183 27.00 0.33 -5.38
CA MET A 183 26.30 0.40 -6.66
C MET A 183 26.51 1.75 -7.37
N CYS A 184 26.48 2.86 -6.61
CA CYS A 184 26.74 4.20 -7.14
C CYS A 184 28.16 4.29 -7.73
N ASN A 185 29.17 3.80 -7.01
CA ASN A 185 30.55 3.80 -7.48
C ASN A 185 30.73 2.90 -8.71
N LYS A 186 30.10 1.72 -8.74
CA LYS A 186 30.13 0.81 -9.89
C LYS A 186 29.50 1.45 -11.14
N GLU A 187 28.35 2.10 -10.98
CA GLU A 187 27.67 2.78 -12.08
C GLU A 187 28.44 4.00 -12.57
N LYS A 188 29.05 4.77 -11.65
CA LYS A 188 29.94 5.89 -11.99
C LYS A 188 31.13 5.43 -12.85
N GLU A 189 31.76 4.31 -12.50
CA GLU A 189 32.85 3.75 -13.31
C GLU A 189 32.36 3.23 -14.67
N ARG A 190 31.18 2.60 -14.72
CA ARG A 190 30.54 2.19 -15.98
C ARG A 190 30.29 3.37 -16.92
N LEU A 191 29.73 4.46 -16.39
CA LEU A 191 29.46 5.69 -17.16
C LEU A 191 30.74 6.38 -17.62
N ARG A 192 31.78 6.43 -16.77
CA ARG A 192 33.10 6.95 -17.17
C ARG A 192 33.71 6.17 -18.32
N LYS A 193 33.57 4.84 -18.32
CA LYS A 193 34.04 3.99 -19.40
C LYS A 193 33.26 4.25 -20.69
N GLN A 194 31.93 4.29 -20.61
CA GLN A 194 31.07 4.57 -21.76
C GLN A 194 31.35 5.94 -22.37
N PHE A 195 31.53 6.98 -21.55
CA PHE A 195 31.85 8.33 -22.02
C PHE A 195 33.18 8.37 -22.81
N LYS A 196 34.20 7.63 -22.37
CA LYS A 196 35.48 7.53 -23.11
C LYS A 196 35.32 6.80 -24.44
N GLU A 197 34.51 5.74 -24.48
CA GLU A 197 34.20 4.99 -25.71
C GLU A 197 33.42 5.85 -26.71
N ASP A 198 32.42 6.60 -26.23
CA ASP A 198 31.63 7.53 -27.05
C ASP A 198 32.49 8.68 -27.59
N GLN A 199 33.38 9.25 -26.76
CA GLN A 199 34.33 10.27 -27.17
C GLN A 199 35.25 9.75 -28.29
N ALA A 200 35.84 8.56 -28.11
CA ALA A 200 36.70 7.95 -29.13
C ALA A 200 35.92 7.64 -30.43
N SER A 201 34.68 7.16 -30.32
CA SER A 201 33.79 6.92 -31.47
C SER A 201 33.45 8.21 -32.22
N GLN A 202 33.24 9.31 -31.50
CA GLN A 202 32.96 10.62 -32.08
C GLN A 202 34.19 11.20 -32.78
N GLU A 203 35.36 11.12 -32.17
CA GLU A 203 36.63 11.55 -32.77
C GLU A 203 36.92 10.78 -34.06
N GLU A 204 36.70 9.47 -34.08
CA GLU A 204 36.84 8.65 -35.30
C GLU A 204 35.83 9.04 -36.39
N ARG A 205 34.56 9.30 -36.02
CA ARG A 205 33.54 9.80 -36.97
C ARG A 205 33.94 11.16 -37.56
N ASN A 206 34.40 12.09 -36.72
CA ASN A 206 34.87 13.40 -37.16
C ASN A 206 36.07 13.27 -38.10
N ARG A 207 37.03 12.39 -37.79
CA ARG A 207 38.20 12.12 -38.64
C ARG A 207 37.79 11.60 -40.02
N ARG A 208 36.83 10.66 -40.09
CA ARG A 208 36.29 10.16 -41.36
C ARG A 208 35.58 11.24 -42.16
N ALA A 209 34.80 12.10 -41.51
CA ALA A 209 34.10 13.20 -42.17
C ALA A 209 35.07 14.22 -42.77
N ILE A 210 36.15 14.57 -42.04
CA ILE A 210 37.21 15.45 -42.54
C ILE A 210 37.86 14.83 -43.79
N GLN A 211 38.20 13.54 -43.74
CA GLN A 211 38.83 12.86 -44.87
C GLN A 211 37.91 12.82 -46.11
N GLN A 212 36.61 12.59 -45.92
CA GLN A 212 35.62 12.66 -47.01
C GLN A 212 35.52 14.06 -47.63
N LEU A 213 35.60 15.13 -46.82
CA LEU A 213 35.61 16.50 -47.31
C LEU A 213 36.88 16.81 -48.11
N GLU A 214 38.04 16.35 -47.64
CA GLU A 214 39.31 16.50 -48.36
C GLU A 214 39.30 15.78 -49.73
N ASP A 215 38.72 14.59 -49.79
CA ASP A 215 38.52 13.84 -51.02
C ASP A 215 37.59 14.58 -51.99
N GLN A 216 36.47 15.14 -51.50
CA GLN A 216 35.56 15.94 -52.32
C GLN A 216 36.22 17.22 -52.86
N ILE A 217 36.98 17.93 -52.02
CA ILE A 217 37.73 19.12 -52.44
C ILE A 217 38.72 18.77 -53.54
N SER A 218 39.39 17.63 -53.43
CA SER A 218 40.34 17.14 -54.45
C SER A 218 39.64 16.80 -55.77
N GLN A 219 38.46 16.18 -55.72
CA GLN A 219 37.65 15.90 -56.92
C GLN A 219 37.20 17.19 -57.61
N LEU A 220 36.69 18.18 -56.85
CA LEU A 220 36.26 19.47 -57.40
C LEU A 220 37.40 20.26 -58.03
N LYS A 221 38.60 20.22 -57.44
CA LYS A 221 39.80 20.85 -58.02
C LYS A 221 40.19 20.23 -59.36
N ASN A 222 40.03 18.92 -59.51
CA ASN A 222 40.30 18.24 -60.79
C ASN A 222 39.24 18.60 -61.84
N GLN A 223 37.96 18.65 -61.47
CA GLN A 223 36.88 19.05 -62.38
C GLN A 223 37.02 20.50 -62.89
N ASN A 224 37.47 21.43 -62.04
CA ASN A 224 37.67 22.82 -62.43
C ASN A 224 38.89 23.04 -63.34
N LYS A 225 39.85 22.10 -63.41
CA LYS A 225 40.97 22.20 -64.36
C LYS A 225 40.52 21.97 -65.82
N ASP A 226 39.40 21.31 -66.03
CA ASP A 226 38.86 21.00 -67.36
C ASP A 226 37.84 22.04 -67.86
N GLN A 227 37.50 23.05 -67.06
CA GLN A 227 36.69 24.20 -67.49
C GLN A 227 37.58 25.41 -67.83
N GLU A 228 37.88 25.58 -69.12
CA GLU A 228 38.51 26.81 -69.64
C GLU A 228 37.62 28.05 -69.41
N PRO A 229 38.23 29.22 -69.12
CA PRO A 229 37.52 30.46 -68.82
C PRO A 229 37.03 31.15 -70.11
N GLY A 230 35.75 30.96 -70.43
CA GLY A 230 35.16 31.49 -71.66
C GLY A 230 33.80 32.17 -71.49
N LYS A 231 33.62 33.14 -70.58
CA LYS A 231 32.62 34.22 -70.74
C LYS A 231 32.72 35.35 -69.71
N LYS A 232 32.67 36.59 -70.22
CA LYS A 232 32.71 37.87 -69.52
C LYS A 232 31.53 38.07 -68.53
N PRO A 233 31.75 38.78 -67.41
CA PRO A 233 30.69 39.17 -66.47
C PRO A 233 30.00 40.49 -66.88
N GLY A 234 28.67 40.51 -66.78
CA GLY A 234 27.84 41.71 -66.84
C GLY A 234 27.54 42.26 -65.43
N PRO A 235 27.43 43.59 -65.24
CA PRO A 235 27.28 44.20 -63.93
C PRO A 235 25.80 44.43 -63.57
N GLY A 236 25.47 44.30 -62.29
CA GLY A 236 24.28 44.92 -61.70
C GLY A 236 23.52 44.06 -60.70
N GLY A 237 23.45 44.50 -59.45
CA GLY A 237 22.54 43.96 -58.44
C GLY A 237 23.02 44.17 -57.02
N THR A 238 22.53 45.24 -56.40
CA THR A 238 22.79 45.79 -55.07
C THR A 238 22.49 44.87 -53.87
N PRO A 239 23.05 45.17 -52.68
CA PRO A 239 22.91 44.40 -51.44
C PRO A 239 21.61 44.73 -50.70
N GLY A 240 20.89 43.70 -50.25
CA GLY A 240 19.78 43.81 -49.31
C GLY A 240 20.21 43.26 -47.95
N ASP A 241 20.04 44.08 -46.93
CA ASP A 241 20.40 43.86 -45.53
C ASP A 241 19.70 42.64 -44.92
N ASP A 242 20.48 41.66 -44.46
CA ASP A 242 20.01 40.60 -43.58
C ASP A 242 20.21 41.03 -42.12
N VAL A 243 19.09 41.39 -41.49
CA VAL A 243 18.97 41.65 -40.06
C VAL A 243 19.09 40.33 -39.30
N GLU A 244 20.21 40.18 -38.60
CA GLU A 244 20.50 39.14 -37.63
C GLU A 244 19.56 39.25 -36.41
N PRO A 245 18.74 38.23 -36.09
CA PRO A 245 17.93 38.26 -34.87
C PRO A 245 18.81 37.88 -33.68
N THR A 246 19.14 38.88 -32.86
CA THR A 246 19.75 38.73 -31.54
C THR A 246 18.86 37.87 -30.63
N PRO A 247 19.40 36.83 -29.97
CA PRO A 247 18.64 36.06 -28.99
C PRO A 247 18.54 36.84 -27.67
N THR A 248 17.38 37.45 -27.44
CA THR A 248 17.04 38.13 -26.19
C THR A 248 16.99 37.12 -25.05
N GLY A 249 17.79 37.37 -24.01
CA GLY A 249 17.90 36.54 -22.82
C GLY A 249 16.55 36.30 -22.14
N SER A 250 16.27 35.01 -21.89
CA SER A 250 15.09 34.52 -21.19
C SER A 250 15.14 34.95 -19.72
N SER A 251 14.32 35.95 -19.40
CA SER A 251 13.94 36.30 -18.03
C SER A 251 13.12 35.15 -17.46
N GLY A 252 13.54 34.62 -16.31
CA GLY A 252 12.99 33.39 -15.70
C GLY A 252 11.46 33.37 -15.70
N SER A 253 10.90 32.48 -16.52
CA SER A 253 9.45 32.35 -16.67
C SER A 253 8.85 31.74 -15.41
N GLN A 254 8.15 32.58 -14.65
CA GLN A 254 7.09 32.07 -13.79
C GLN A 254 6.06 31.39 -14.71
N GLY A 255 6.02 30.06 -14.69
CA GLY A 255 5.11 29.27 -15.51
C GLY A 255 3.68 29.77 -15.34
N SER A 256 2.99 30.07 -16.44
CA SER A 256 1.60 30.49 -16.39
C SER A 256 0.74 29.36 -15.81
N ARG A 257 -0.15 29.69 -14.86
CA ARG A 257 -1.14 28.73 -14.35
C ARG A 257 -2.03 28.25 -15.49
N VAL A 258 -2.28 26.95 -15.54
CA VAL A 258 -3.14 26.34 -16.56
C VAL A 258 -4.58 26.83 -16.35
N PRO A 259 -5.25 27.39 -17.38
CA PRO A 259 -6.64 27.80 -17.25
C PRO A 259 -7.55 26.61 -16.93
N LEU A 260 -8.56 26.85 -16.08
CA LEU A 260 -9.63 25.88 -15.80
C LEU A 260 -10.41 25.57 -17.09
N GLU A 261 -11.00 24.37 -17.18
CA GLU A 261 -11.63 23.83 -18.39
C GLU A 261 -12.60 24.80 -19.12
N LYS A 262 -13.39 25.57 -18.36
CA LYS A 262 -14.35 26.55 -18.93
C LYS A 262 -13.69 27.69 -19.71
N GLN A 263 -12.41 27.93 -19.49
CA GLN A 263 -11.60 28.98 -20.12
C GLN A 263 -10.70 28.44 -21.23
N TRP A 264 -10.65 27.12 -21.43
CA TRP A 264 -9.82 26.52 -22.46
C TRP A 264 -10.51 26.61 -23.83
N LYS A 265 -10.17 27.64 -24.59
CA LYS A 265 -10.70 27.91 -25.93
C LYS A 265 -9.57 28.00 -26.95
N CYS A 266 -9.75 27.31 -28.06
CA CYS A 266 -8.95 27.56 -29.27
C CYS A 266 -9.69 28.64 -30.08
N PRO A 267 -8.97 29.62 -30.66
CA PRO A 267 -7.52 29.65 -30.87
C PRO A 267 -6.68 30.33 -29.77
N GLU A 268 -7.28 30.86 -28.69
CA GLU A 268 -6.57 31.72 -27.72
C GLU A 268 -5.46 31.02 -26.91
N GLN A 269 -5.44 29.69 -26.94
CA GLN A 269 -4.41 28.87 -26.29
C GLN A 269 -3.27 28.47 -27.23
N ASP A 270 -3.40 28.66 -28.54
CA ASP A 270 -2.40 28.20 -29.51
C ASP A 270 -1.01 28.80 -29.23
N GLY A 271 0.02 27.96 -29.26
CA GLY A 271 1.41 28.35 -29.01
C GLY A 271 1.78 28.62 -27.54
N LYS A 272 0.80 28.66 -26.61
CA LYS A 272 1.09 28.88 -25.18
C LYS A 272 1.78 27.67 -24.56
N GLU A 273 2.62 27.96 -23.57
CA GLU A 273 3.37 26.96 -22.82
C GLU A 273 2.94 26.87 -21.37
N TYR A 274 2.86 25.63 -20.87
CA TYR A 274 2.44 25.30 -19.51
C TYR A 274 3.40 24.28 -18.92
N THR A 275 3.83 24.50 -17.69
CA THR A 275 4.69 23.53 -16.98
C THR A 275 3.88 22.81 -15.92
N VAL A 276 3.80 21.49 -16.02
CA VAL A 276 3.06 20.63 -15.08
C VAL A 276 3.99 19.51 -14.64
N LEU A 277 4.16 19.34 -13.32
CA LEU A 277 5.06 18.32 -12.73
C LEU A 277 6.46 18.29 -13.36
N GLY A 278 7.03 19.47 -13.63
CA GLY A 278 8.36 19.63 -14.21
C GLY A 278 8.46 19.41 -15.73
N VAL A 279 7.35 19.16 -16.42
CA VAL A 279 7.33 19.02 -17.89
C VAL A 279 6.65 20.24 -18.52
N THR A 280 7.37 20.92 -19.42
CA THR A 280 6.82 22.04 -20.20
C THR A 280 6.15 21.51 -21.46
N TYR A 281 4.89 21.88 -21.64
CA TYR A 281 4.04 21.53 -22.77
C TYR A 281 3.69 22.75 -23.59
N ARG A 282 3.58 22.60 -24.92
CA ARG A 282 3.00 23.62 -25.82
C ARG A 282 1.67 23.15 -26.39
N VAL A 283 0.72 24.06 -26.48
CA VAL A 283 -0.62 23.83 -27.05
C VAL A 283 -0.62 24.09 -28.55
N PHE A 284 -1.28 23.22 -29.31
CA PHE A 284 -1.50 23.35 -30.75
C PHE A 284 -3.00 23.18 -31.05
N CYS A 285 -3.64 24.23 -31.52
CA CYS A 285 -5.04 24.24 -31.94
C CYS A 285 -5.18 23.69 -33.38
N ASP A 286 -6.32 23.02 -33.63
CA ASP A 286 -6.67 22.40 -34.92
C ASP A 286 -5.58 21.48 -35.50
N SER A 287 -4.76 20.90 -34.62
CA SER A 287 -3.62 20.04 -34.97
C SER A 287 -3.64 18.78 -34.11
N GLN A 288 -3.26 17.64 -34.69
CA GLN A 288 -3.16 16.36 -33.97
C GLN A 288 -1.80 15.70 -34.21
N PRO A 289 -1.15 15.15 -33.18
CA PRO A 289 0.01 14.30 -33.37
C PRO A 289 -0.39 13.00 -34.08
N SER A 290 0.45 12.56 -35.01
CA SER A 290 0.31 11.34 -35.83
C SER A 290 0.46 10.03 -35.04
N GLY A 291 0.63 10.12 -33.72
CA GLY A 291 0.92 8.98 -32.86
C GLY A 291 -0.24 8.06 -32.53
N GLN A 292 0.12 6.83 -32.15
CA GLN A 292 -0.80 5.83 -31.64
C GLN A 292 -1.33 6.22 -30.26
N ALA A 293 -2.64 6.03 -30.05
CA ALA A 293 -3.25 6.18 -28.74
C ALA A 293 -2.73 5.11 -27.78
N MET A 294 -2.48 5.50 -26.54
CA MET A 294 -2.05 4.59 -25.49
C MET A 294 -3.20 3.68 -25.04
N ALA A 295 -2.92 2.39 -24.82
CA ALA A 295 -3.86 1.49 -24.16
C ALA A 295 -4.22 2.03 -22.76
N GLY A 296 -5.52 2.21 -22.49
CA GLY A 296 -5.99 2.82 -21.24
C GLY A 296 -5.78 4.34 -21.13
N GLY A 297 -5.24 4.99 -22.16
CA GLY A 297 -4.96 6.42 -22.20
C GLY A 297 -6.13 7.27 -22.70
N ARG A 298 -7.36 6.76 -22.73
CA ARG A 298 -8.56 7.50 -23.15
C ARG A 298 -9.32 8.02 -21.94
N PHE A 299 -9.64 9.31 -21.95
CA PHE A 299 -10.26 10.02 -20.84
C PHE A 299 -11.56 10.71 -21.29
N ASN A 300 -12.58 10.67 -20.44
CA ASN A 300 -13.84 11.39 -20.63
C ASN A 300 -13.81 12.76 -19.92
N THR A 301 -12.68 13.46 -20.03
CA THR A 301 -12.48 14.81 -19.49
C THR A 301 -11.63 15.62 -20.46
N LYS A 302 -11.77 16.95 -20.41
CA LYS A 302 -10.87 17.88 -21.09
C LYS A 302 -10.03 18.70 -20.14
N HIS A 303 -10.01 18.38 -18.84
CA HIS A 303 -9.27 19.19 -17.89
C HIS A 303 -7.77 19.18 -18.25
N PRO A 304 -7.25 20.28 -18.83
CA PRO A 304 -5.98 20.26 -19.54
C PRO A 304 -4.82 20.00 -18.58
N GLU A 305 -4.89 20.59 -17.39
CA GLU A 305 -3.92 20.36 -16.31
C GLU A 305 -3.86 18.90 -15.86
N PHE A 306 -5.03 18.23 -15.76
CA PHE A 306 -5.09 16.83 -15.37
C PHE A 306 -4.49 15.94 -16.47
N LEU A 307 -4.81 16.22 -17.74
CA LEU A 307 -4.26 15.49 -18.87
C LEU A 307 -2.74 15.68 -19.00
N MET A 308 -2.24 16.90 -18.81
CA MET A 308 -0.80 17.19 -18.75
C MET A 308 -0.12 16.46 -17.58
N ALA A 309 -0.73 16.47 -16.40
CA ALA A 309 -0.20 15.74 -15.24
C ALA A 309 -0.18 14.23 -15.49
N MET A 310 -1.25 13.66 -16.06
CA MET A 310 -1.31 12.25 -16.46
C MET A 310 -0.22 11.90 -17.47
N CYS A 311 0.00 12.75 -18.47
CA CYS A 311 1.07 12.58 -19.43
C CYS A 311 2.45 12.72 -18.79
N SER A 312 2.61 13.60 -17.80
CA SER A 312 3.88 13.85 -17.11
C SER A 312 4.33 12.62 -16.32
N VAL A 313 3.39 11.93 -15.67
CA VAL A 313 3.68 10.72 -14.87
C VAL A 313 3.73 9.43 -15.69
N ASP A 314 3.53 9.49 -17.01
CA ASP A 314 3.64 8.32 -17.90
C ASP A 314 4.88 8.44 -18.78
N SER A 315 5.86 7.55 -18.59
CA SER A 315 7.10 7.57 -19.39
C SER A 315 6.84 7.37 -20.89
N ASN A 316 5.75 6.69 -21.23
CA ASN A 316 5.40 6.41 -22.62
C ASN A 316 4.54 7.51 -23.25
N CYS A 317 4.05 8.48 -22.48
CA CYS A 317 3.27 9.57 -23.05
C CYS A 317 4.18 10.64 -23.65
N GLN A 318 3.98 10.92 -24.94
CA GLN A 318 4.70 11.94 -25.69
C GLN A 318 3.77 13.04 -26.21
N GLY A 319 2.51 13.04 -25.81
CA GLY A 319 1.55 14.09 -26.13
C GLY A 319 0.13 13.74 -25.74
N ILE A 320 -0.74 14.72 -25.87
CA ILE A 320 -2.18 14.61 -25.65
C ILE A 320 -2.87 15.10 -26.91
N ARG A 321 -3.92 14.41 -27.33
CA ARG A 321 -4.87 14.93 -28.33
C ARG A 321 -6.27 14.87 -27.75
N ALA A 322 -7.06 15.90 -27.98
CA ALA A 322 -8.41 15.98 -27.46
C ALA A 322 -9.40 16.49 -28.50
N LYS A 323 -10.63 15.98 -28.41
CA LYS A 323 -11.77 16.34 -29.28
C LYS A 323 -13.07 16.28 -28.49
N SER A 324 -13.94 17.27 -28.66
CA SER A 324 -15.36 17.28 -28.26
C SER A 324 -15.68 16.98 -26.79
N SER A 325 -15.43 15.80 -26.27
CA SER A 325 -15.62 15.39 -24.86
C SER A 325 -14.60 14.36 -24.39
N THR A 326 -13.63 14.01 -25.23
CA THR A 326 -12.67 12.94 -24.99
C THR A 326 -11.25 13.42 -25.25
N ALA A 327 -10.30 12.91 -24.47
CA ALA A 327 -8.88 13.10 -24.68
C ALA A 327 -8.16 11.75 -24.70
N GLU A 328 -7.04 11.71 -25.41
CA GLU A 328 -6.19 10.53 -25.55
C GLU A 328 -4.72 10.93 -25.31
N LEU A 329 -3.99 10.11 -24.56
CA LEU A 329 -2.53 10.17 -24.52
C LEU A 329 -1.96 9.43 -25.73
N VAL A 330 -0.92 10.00 -26.33
CA VAL A 330 -0.24 9.43 -27.51
C VAL A 330 1.20 9.06 -27.17
N ARG A 331 1.70 7.99 -27.79
CA ARG A 331 3.07 7.48 -27.56
C ARG A 331 4.13 8.10 -28.43
N ASP A 332 3.77 8.47 -29.65
CA ASP A 332 4.75 8.93 -30.62
C ASP A 332 4.95 10.43 -30.45
N TYR A 333 6.20 10.82 -30.26
CA TYR A 333 6.59 12.21 -30.11
C TYR A 333 6.58 12.90 -31.48
N GLU A 334 5.79 13.97 -31.60
CA GLU A 334 5.76 14.82 -32.79
C GLU A 334 5.61 16.29 -32.39
N TYR A 335 6.69 17.05 -32.52
CA TYR A 335 6.73 18.47 -32.15
C TYR A 335 7.36 19.31 -33.29
N PRO A 336 6.64 20.30 -33.85
CA PRO A 336 5.20 20.50 -33.74
C PRO A 336 4.43 19.39 -34.49
N PRO A 337 3.15 19.14 -34.16
CA PRO A 337 2.32 18.22 -34.94
C PRO A 337 2.20 18.68 -36.40
N LYS A 338 2.50 17.79 -37.36
CA LYS A 338 2.42 18.11 -38.80
C LYS A 338 1.00 17.99 -39.34
N GLN A 339 0.17 17.15 -38.72
CA GLN A 339 -1.17 16.89 -39.21
C GLN A 339 -2.15 17.96 -38.71
N LYS A 340 -2.50 18.89 -39.62
CA LYS A 340 -3.64 19.79 -39.42
C LYS A 340 -4.94 19.01 -39.52
N SER A 341 -5.80 19.16 -38.52
CA SER A 341 -7.14 18.58 -38.54
C SER A 341 -8.03 19.36 -39.49
N LYS A 342 -8.77 18.65 -40.35
CA LYS A 342 -9.83 19.26 -41.17
C LYS A 342 -11.06 19.63 -40.33
N TYR A 343 -11.17 19.11 -39.11
CA TYR A 343 -12.30 19.31 -38.23
C TYR A 343 -11.95 20.34 -37.15
N THR A 344 -12.79 21.34 -37.00
CA THR A 344 -12.68 22.34 -35.93
C THR A 344 -12.89 21.71 -34.56
N GLY A 345 -12.15 22.19 -33.56
CA GLY A 345 -12.31 21.76 -32.16
C GLY A 345 -11.43 20.59 -31.72
N TRP A 346 -10.42 20.24 -32.53
CA TRP A 346 -9.29 19.46 -32.07
C TRP A 346 -8.24 20.37 -31.46
N TRP A 347 -7.58 19.88 -30.43
CA TRP A 347 -6.35 20.47 -29.95
C TRP A 347 -5.42 19.37 -29.46
N SER A 348 -4.13 19.67 -29.49
CA SER A 348 -3.10 18.82 -28.94
C SER A 348 -2.22 19.60 -27.98
N ILE A 349 -1.63 18.87 -27.04
CA ILE A 349 -0.67 19.40 -26.08
C ILE A 349 0.53 18.47 -26.14
N VAL A 350 1.70 19.00 -26.50
CA VAL A 350 2.91 18.20 -26.73
C VAL A 350 4.03 18.73 -25.84
N PRO A 351 4.80 17.87 -25.14
CA PRO A 351 6.01 18.28 -24.45
C PRO A 351 6.95 19.06 -25.40
N VAL A 352 7.48 20.20 -24.95
CA VAL A 352 8.42 21.01 -25.74
C VAL A 352 9.72 20.25 -26.01
N THR A 353 10.14 19.44 -25.04
CA THR A 353 11.25 18.50 -25.17
C THR A 353 10.74 17.08 -25.08
N GLN A 354 11.30 16.18 -25.90
CA GLN A 354 11.04 14.76 -25.77
C GLN A 354 11.35 14.31 -24.34
N LYS A 355 10.39 13.64 -23.69
CA LYS A 355 10.59 13.16 -22.32
C LYS A 355 11.70 12.11 -22.32
N SER A 356 12.74 12.32 -21.52
CA SER A 356 13.76 11.29 -21.33
C SER A 356 13.14 10.07 -20.67
N GLU A 357 13.61 8.87 -21.02
CA GLU A 357 13.16 7.61 -20.39
C GLU A 357 13.34 7.59 -18.86
N LYS A 358 14.14 8.51 -18.31
CA LYS A 358 14.44 8.64 -16.88
C LYS A 358 13.54 9.62 -16.10
N SER A 359 12.61 10.32 -16.73
CA SER A 359 11.78 11.31 -16.03
C SER A 359 10.85 10.65 -15.02
N ALA A 360 10.85 11.15 -13.77
CA ALA A 360 10.01 10.78 -12.61
C ALA A 360 9.00 9.67 -12.90
N ILE A 361 9.51 8.44 -12.97
CA ILE A 361 8.69 7.26 -13.20
C ILE A 361 7.93 7.05 -11.90
N VAL A 362 6.63 7.35 -11.88
CA VAL A 362 5.74 6.64 -10.95
C VAL A 362 5.87 5.19 -11.41
N PRO A 363 6.55 4.31 -10.65
CA PRO A 363 6.78 2.96 -11.10
C PRO A 363 5.43 2.40 -11.50
N ASP A 364 5.41 1.63 -12.58
CA ASP A 364 4.18 1.07 -13.09
C ASP A 364 3.74 -0.13 -12.23
N ILE A 365 3.64 0.12 -10.93
CA ILE A 365 3.17 -0.79 -9.89
C ILE A 365 1.73 -1.23 -10.22
N PHE A 366 1.06 -0.50 -11.13
CA PHE A 366 -0.33 -0.72 -11.51
C PHE A 366 -0.51 -1.45 -12.87
N SER A 367 0.43 -1.40 -13.81
CA SER A 367 0.31 -2.22 -15.04
C SER A 367 0.69 -3.68 -14.84
N GLN A 368 1.51 -4.00 -13.84
CA GLN A 368 1.69 -5.41 -13.43
C GLN A 368 0.38 -6.00 -12.88
N SER A 369 -0.55 -5.16 -12.43
CA SER A 369 -1.87 -5.58 -11.97
C SER A 369 -2.80 -5.97 -13.11
N THR A 370 -2.93 -5.16 -14.15
CA THR A 370 -4.06 -5.30 -15.08
C THR A 370 -3.96 -6.46 -16.09
N ALA A 371 -2.74 -6.91 -16.44
CA ALA A 371 -2.56 -8.05 -17.35
C ALA A 371 -2.84 -9.40 -16.66
N THR A 372 -2.54 -9.51 -15.37
CA THR A 372 -2.71 -10.73 -14.57
C THR A 372 -4.00 -10.71 -13.74
N ALA A 373 -4.51 -9.55 -13.33
CA ALA A 373 -5.72 -9.42 -12.49
C ALA A 373 -7.02 -9.86 -13.15
N ARG A 374 -7.08 -9.93 -14.49
CA ARG A 374 -8.24 -10.53 -15.17
C ARG A 374 -8.24 -12.07 -15.14
N ALA A 375 -7.12 -12.70 -14.79
CA ALA A 375 -6.97 -14.16 -14.71
C ALA A 375 -6.64 -14.68 -13.29
N SER A 376 -6.05 -13.87 -12.43
CA SER A 376 -5.71 -14.17 -11.03
C SER A 376 -5.69 -12.88 -10.21
N ASN A 377 -6.39 -12.82 -9.08
CA ASN A 377 -6.59 -11.64 -8.19
C ASN A 377 -5.30 -11.04 -7.53
N ASP A 378 -4.13 -11.10 -8.17
CA ASP A 378 -2.83 -11.08 -7.46
C ASP A 378 -2.00 -9.80 -7.55
N ALA A 379 -2.57 -8.70 -8.03
CA ALA A 379 -2.08 -7.38 -7.63
C ALA A 379 -3.08 -6.76 -6.67
N SER A 380 -3.14 -7.41 -5.51
CA SER A 380 -3.84 -6.94 -4.34
C SER A 380 -2.93 -5.95 -3.61
N CYS A 381 -3.58 -4.99 -2.93
CA CYS A 381 -2.94 -3.98 -2.10
C CYS A 381 -1.77 -4.49 -1.19
N PRO A 382 -1.80 -5.73 -0.63
CA PRO A 382 -0.73 -6.22 0.25
C PRO A 382 0.72 -6.12 -0.27
N SER A 383 0.96 -6.06 -1.58
CA SER A 383 2.33 -6.00 -2.15
C SER A 383 2.99 -4.63 -2.04
N ILE A 384 2.21 -3.57 -1.82
CA ILE A 384 2.67 -2.17 -1.80
C ILE A 384 2.35 -1.45 -0.49
N ASP A 385 1.72 -2.15 0.44
CA ASP A 385 1.42 -1.66 1.78
C ASP A 385 2.70 -1.26 2.52
N GLY A 386 2.66 -0.10 3.18
CA GLY A 386 3.77 0.50 3.91
C GLY A 386 4.87 1.13 3.04
N LYS A 387 4.70 1.21 1.71
CA LYS A 387 5.69 1.81 0.81
C LYS A 387 5.41 3.29 0.54
N GLY A 388 6.48 4.06 0.39
CA GLY A 388 6.45 5.40 -0.19
C GLY A 388 6.33 5.35 -1.72
N LEU A 389 5.53 6.24 -2.29
CA LEU A 389 5.35 6.42 -3.72
C LEU A 389 5.49 7.90 -4.08
N VAL A 390 6.45 8.21 -4.95
CA VAL A 390 6.71 9.58 -5.40
C VAL A 390 5.94 9.86 -6.70
N VAL A 391 5.19 10.96 -6.73
CA VAL A 391 4.45 11.46 -7.89
C VAL A 391 4.77 12.96 -8.06
N GLY A 392 5.65 13.25 -9.02
CA GLY A 392 6.24 14.59 -9.16
C GLY A 392 7.10 14.92 -7.94
N GLU A 393 6.80 16.02 -7.26
CA GLU A 393 7.48 16.44 -6.01
C GLU A 393 6.81 15.90 -4.75
N ASN A 394 5.68 15.18 -4.88
CA ASN A 394 4.91 14.71 -3.75
C ASN A 394 5.24 13.25 -3.46
N GLU A 395 5.50 12.92 -2.20
CA GLU A 395 5.64 11.55 -1.74
C GLU A 395 4.39 11.13 -0.96
N PHE A 396 3.85 9.95 -1.28
CA PHE A 396 2.69 9.37 -0.65
C PHE A 396 3.07 8.10 0.09
N HIS A 397 2.66 7.96 1.35
CA HIS A 397 2.67 6.70 2.06
C HIS A 397 1.42 5.89 1.71
N ILE A 398 1.56 4.61 1.36
CA ILE A 398 0.45 3.76 0.94
C ILE A 398 0.12 2.72 2.02
N ASN A 399 -1.14 2.68 2.44
CA ASN A 399 -1.71 1.62 3.28
C ASN A 399 -2.89 0.92 2.61
N CYS A 400 -3.09 -0.32 3.01
CA CYS A 400 -4.10 -1.23 2.48
C CYS A 400 -5.20 -1.55 3.48
N ARG A 401 -5.57 -0.57 4.31
CA ARG A 401 -6.48 -0.76 5.44
C ARG A 401 -7.95 -0.65 5.05
N GLY A 402 -8.74 -1.61 5.51
CA GLY A 402 -10.17 -1.71 5.15
C GLY A 402 -11.08 -0.71 5.83
N THR A 403 -10.66 -0.02 6.88
CA THR A 403 -11.54 0.95 7.56
C THR A 403 -10.75 2.22 7.82
N TYR A 404 -10.83 3.13 6.85
CA TYR A 404 -10.35 4.50 7.01
C TYR A 404 -11.51 5.47 6.78
N TRP A 405 -11.87 6.15 7.87
CA TRP A 405 -12.95 7.13 7.92
C TRP A 405 -12.32 8.52 8.08
N SER A 406 -11.93 9.15 6.97
CA SER A 406 -11.51 10.54 6.98
C SER A 406 -12.72 11.47 7.00
N ARG A 407 -12.66 12.51 7.84
CA ARG A 407 -13.48 13.71 7.63
C ARG A 407 -12.93 14.44 6.39
N GLY A 408 -13.81 15.02 5.58
CA GLY A 408 -13.41 15.77 4.39
C GLY A 408 -12.92 14.91 3.21
N ALA A 409 -13.63 13.81 2.94
CA ALA A 409 -13.46 13.03 1.71
C ALA A 409 -14.42 13.53 0.61
N TYR A 410 -13.91 13.76 -0.60
CA TYR A 410 -14.66 14.28 -1.75
C TYR A 410 -14.55 13.33 -2.94
N PRO A 411 -15.63 13.04 -3.66
CA PRO A 411 -15.56 12.21 -4.85
C PRO A 411 -14.79 12.92 -5.97
N ALA A 412 -13.90 12.18 -6.65
CA ALA A 412 -13.24 12.62 -7.87
C ALA A 412 -13.83 11.86 -9.08
N PRO A 413 -14.88 12.41 -9.72
CA PRO A 413 -15.66 11.68 -10.74
C PRO A 413 -14.87 11.36 -12.01
N ILE A 414 -13.75 12.05 -12.25
CA ILE A 414 -12.91 11.89 -13.44
C ILE A 414 -11.88 10.77 -13.26
N ALA A 415 -11.54 10.40 -12.02
CA ALA A 415 -10.52 9.41 -11.72
C ALA A 415 -11.12 8.01 -11.62
N ALA A 416 -10.89 7.20 -12.65
CA ALA A 416 -11.35 5.82 -12.79
C ALA A 416 -10.31 4.78 -12.34
N SER A 417 -9.17 5.22 -11.81
CA SER A 417 -8.13 4.32 -11.26
C SER A 417 -7.40 5.00 -10.10
N PHE A 418 -6.77 4.19 -9.24
CA PHE A 418 -5.95 4.72 -8.13
C PHE A 418 -4.80 5.60 -8.63
N ARG A 419 -4.18 5.27 -9.77
CA ARG A 419 -3.18 6.14 -10.42
C ARG A 419 -3.78 7.50 -10.77
N GLN A 420 -4.96 7.52 -11.36
CA GLN A 420 -5.65 8.78 -11.68
C GLN A 420 -6.03 9.55 -10.42
N CYS A 421 -6.34 8.87 -9.31
CA CYS A 421 -6.55 9.52 -8.01
C CYS A 421 -5.32 10.26 -7.53
N LEU A 422 -4.18 9.57 -7.50
CA LEU A 422 -2.92 10.15 -7.03
C LEU A 422 -2.55 11.39 -7.84
N VAL A 423 -2.64 11.29 -9.18
CA VAL A 423 -2.38 12.43 -10.08
C VAL A 423 -3.39 13.56 -9.86
N MET A 424 -4.66 13.26 -9.63
CA MET A 424 -5.65 14.28 -9.30
C MET A 424 -5.32 14.97 -7.96
N CYS A 425 -4.86 14.20 -6.98
CA CYS A 425 -4.46 14.77 -5.69
C CYS A 425 -3.20 15.64 -5.80
N THR A 426 -2.24 15.28 -6.66
CA THR A 426 -1.03 16.08 -6.81
C THR A 426 -1.31 17.46 -7.41
N ILE A 427 -2.28 17.59 -8.32
CA ILE A 427 -2.63 18.88 -8.93
C ILE A 427 -3.58 19.73 -8.07
N LEU A 428 -4.33 19.12 -7.14
CA LEU A 428 -5.25 19.86 -6.26
C LEU A 428 -4.55 20.29 -4.97
N GLU A 429 -4.26 21.58 -4.82
CA GLU A 429 -3.51 22.14 -3.67
C GLU A 429 -4.07 21.73 -2.30
N TRP A 430 -5.40 21.54 -2.18
CA TRP A 430 -6.06 21.14 -0.93
C TRP A 430 -6.01 19.63 -0.63
N CYS A 431 -5.66 18.79 -1.61
CA CYS A 431 -5.67 17.36 -1.44
C CYS A 431 -4.45 16.87 -0.66
N GLN A 432 -4.70 16.13 0.42
CA GLN A 432 -3.71 15.55 1.33
C GLN A 432 -3.53 14.05 1.12
N GLY A 433 -4.47 13.40 0.45
CA GLY A 433 -4.41 11.98 0.16
C GLY A 433 -5.60 11.48 -0.63
N VAL A 434 -5.61 10.19 -0.92
CA VAL A 434 -6.65 9.54 -1.70
C VAL A 434 -7.03 8.19 -1.11
N ARG A 435 -8.29 7.84 -1.23
CA ARG A 435 -8.81 6.51 -0.98
C ARG A 435 -9.44 5.97 -2.26
N TYR A 436 -9.09 4.74 -2.62
CA TYR A 436 -9.63 4.07 -3.79
C TYR A 436 -10.12 2.67 -3.46
N VAL A 437 -11.41 2.45 -3.71
CA VAL A 437 -12.07 1.15 -3.56
C VAL A 437 -12.61 0.73 -4.91
N ASN A 438 -13.73 1.34 -5.32
CA ASN A 438 -14.34 1.24 -6.65
C ASN A 438 -14.46 2.61 -7.32
N SER A 439 -14.22 3.67 -6.54
CA SER A 439 -14.27 5.06 -6.96
C SER A 439 -13.17 5.81 -6.22
N CYS A 440 -12.80 6.94 -6.80
CA CYS A 440 -11.80 7.83 -6.24
C CYS A 440 -12.40 8.77 -5.21
N LEU A 441 -11.85 8.77 -4.00
CA LEU A 441 -12.12 9.77 -2.97
C LEU A 441 -10.83 10.54 -2.67
N LEU A 442 -10.89 11.86 -2.75
CA LEU A 442 -9.82 12.78 -2.39
C LEU A 442 -10.01 13.20 -0.94
N ILE A 443 -8.94 13.20 -0.15
CA ILE A 443 -8.95 13.49 1.27
C ILE A 443 -8.31 14.86 1.46
N SER A 444 -9.03 15.79 2.10
CA SER A 444 -8.55 17.15 2.38
C SER A 444 -7.82 17.30 3.71
N GLN A 445 -8.02 16.37 4.63
CA GLN A 445 -7.37 16.35 5.94
C GLN A 445 -6.16 15.43 5.89
N HIS A 446 -5.02 15.92 6.38
CA HIS A 446 -3.83 15.08 6.51
C HIS A 446 -3.92 14.23 7.78
N ASP A 447 -3.61 12.94 7.65
CA ASP A 447 -3.40 12.02 8.75
C ASP A 447 -2.09 11.28 8.49
N THR A 448 -1.31 11.08 9.55
CA THR A 448 -0.10 10.25 9.46
C THR A 448 -0.52 8.78 9.42
N LEU A 449 -0.12 8.08 8.37
CA LEU A 449 -0.34 6.64 8.29
C LEU A 449 0.74 5.91 9.10
N GLU A 450 0.30 5.00 9.97
CA GLU A 450 1.21 4.03 10.59
C GLU A 450 1.84 3.15 9.50
N GLY A 451 3.10 2.71 9.70
CA GLY A 451 3.94 2.01 8.73
C GLY A 451 3.25 0.97 7.84
N SER A 452 3.43 -0.32 8.11
CA SER A 452 2.69 -1.38 7.38
C SER A 452 1.40 -1.74 8.12
N THR A 453 0.31 -1.91 7.38
CA THR A 453 -0.98 -2.40 7.89
C THR A 453 -0.82 -3.82 8.44
N PRO A 454 -1.27 -4.12 9.67
CA PRO A 454 -1.27 -5.48 10.20
C PRO A 454 -1.98 -6.47 9.27
N LYS A 455 -1.46 -7.69 9.14
CA LYS A 455 -1.99 -8.71 8.20
C LYS A 455 -3.49 -8.96 8.34
N ASN A 456 -4.02 -8.90 9.56
CA ASN A 456 -5.44 -9.09 9.87
C ASN A 456 -6.32 -7.87 9.55
N GLN A 457 -5.74 -6.74 9.16
CA GLN A 457 -6.42 -5.50 8.78
C GLN A 457 -6.24 -5.16 7.29
N LEU A 458 -5.48 -5.98 6.56
CA LEU A 458 -5.31 -5.83 5.11
C LEU A 458 -6.66 -5.98 4.40
N SER A 459 -6.86 -5.13 3.40
CA SER A 459 -8.05 -5.04 2.60
C SER A 459 -7.66 -4.79 1.14
N PRO A 460 -8.58 -5.00 0.19
CA PRO A 460 -8.32 -4.67 -1.21
C PRO A 460 -8.38 -3.15 -1.49
N TRP A 461 -8.51 -2.32 -0.45
CA TRP A 461 -8.72 -0.87 -0.60
C TRP A 461 -7.40 -0.15 -0.46
N TYR A 462 -7.17 0.81 -1.36
CA TYR A 462 -5.96 1.61 -1.36
C TYR A 462 -6.23 2.91 -0.60
N LEU A 463 -5.34 3.24 0.32
CA LEU A 463 -5.25 4.52 0.97
C LEU A 463 -3.84 5.06 0.73
N ALA A 464 -3.72 6.28 0.24
CA ALA A 464 -2.44 6.96 0.12
C ALA A 464 -2.57 8.35 0.74
N MET A 465 -1.66 8.68 1.64
CA MET A 465 -1.58 10.01 2.26
C MET A 465 -0.22 10.62 1.95
N LEU A 466 -0.17 11.93 1.75
CA LEU A 466 1.11 12.62 1.62
C LEU A 466 1.98 12.36 2.86
N THR A 467 3.28 12.16 2.68
CA THR A 467 4.21 12.01 3.80
C THR A 467 4.39 13.33 4.55
N VAL A 468 4.27 14.44 3.83
CA VAL A 468 4.33 15.81 4.38
C VAL A 468 3.00 16.52 4.11
N PRO A 469 2.31 17.05 5.14
CA PRO A 469 1.07 17.79 4.94
C PRO A 469 1.29 19.04 4.10
N ARG A 470 0.39 19.30 3.15
CA ARG A 470 0.34 20.60 2.48
C ARG A 470 -0.26 21.62 3.43
N ILE A 471 0.41 22.77 3.58
CA ILE A 471 -0.13 23.89 4.33
C ILE A 471 -1.28 24.47 3.50
N SER A 472 -2.53 24.20 3.89
CA SER A 472 -3.68 24.83 3.25
C SER A 472 -3.63 26.33 3.50
N ASN A 473 -3.67 27.12 2.42
CA ASN A 473 -3.72 28.58 2.52
C ASN A 473 -4.98 29.08 3.25
N ASP A 474 -6.02 28.25 3.41
CA ASP A 474 -7.23 28.60 4.17
C ASP A 474 -6.98 28.76 5.68
N GLN A 475 -5.88 28.20 6.22
CA GLN A 475 -5.49 28.44 7.63
C GLN A 475 -4.75 29.77 7.85
N LYS A 476 -4.34 30.48 6.79
CA LYS A 476 -3.73 31.82 6.94
C LYS A 476 -4.74 32.94 7.23
N SER A 477 -6.04 32.65 7.21
CA SER A 477 -7.08 33.68 7.44
C SER A 477 -7.62 33.74 8.88
N THR A 478 -7.05 33.01 9.85
CA THR A 478 -7.52 33.03 11.26
C THR A 478 -6.45 33.46 12.26
N VAL A 479 -5.32 34.00 11.80
CA VAL A 479 -4.33 34.68 12.64
C VAL A 479 -3.95 36.00 11.98
N LEU A 480 -4.86 36.98 12.08
CA LEU A 480 -4.58 38.42 12.09
C LEU A 480 -5.72 39.12 12.84
#